data_AF-A0A0D9W4A4-F1
#
_entry.id   AF-A0A0D9W4A4-F1
#
_cell.length_a   1.000
_cell.length_b   1.000
_cell.length_c   1.000
_cell.angle_alpha   90.00
_cell.angle_beta   90.00
_cell.angle_gamma   90.00
#
_symmetry.space_group_name_H-M   'P 1'
#
loop_
_entity.id
_entity.type
_entity.pdbx_description
1 polymer ?
#
loop_
_entity_poly.entity_id
_entity_poly.type
_entity_poly.pdbx_seq_one_letter_code
_entity_poly.pdbx_strand_id
1 'polypeptide(L)'
;MAMARCGGEDEYAKLVRGMNPPRVVIDNEASDDATVIRVDSVSSHGTLLAVVQVIADLDLVIRKAYFSSDGSWFMDVFYVTDRHGLKVLDPHTISYIQTTLEEDDWYYPEEEGMRKRTTVGIMAAEEYTVIELTGTDRPGLLSEVCAVLAAMGCAVRSAELWTHNARVAAVVHVTDAHDPDAAIAADESRVAAITSRLSTLLRSPSCAVRAASPPLTHMERRLHQMMFDDRDFVSAAGDADASPAAEVTVTPCEERGYTAVVVRCRDRPKLLFDTVCTITDMQYAIHHGAVSSVGEQPAGVAYQEYYIRHVDGEPLTSEAERRRVARCLQAAIERRAVAADAVVALEVRSGDRAGLLSDVTRIFRENGLTIRRAEITTASPEGRGGDGEAVDTFYVSDPAGNPVEAKTIEAIREQIGEATLRVKHNPFAAAGDGDGDGGGGGGDKRRRSGGDDVAGSTAFLFGNLFKFYRPFQNFSLIKLYS
;
A
#
# COMPACT_ATOMS: atom_id res chain seq x y z
N MET A 1 -22.02 24.17 -35.95
CA MET A 1 -21.75 22.95 -36.75
C MET A 1 -20.33 22.52 -36.46
N ALA A 2 -20.16 21.62 -35.49
CA ALA A 2 -18.96 20.80 -35.24
C ALA A 2 -19.22 19.97 -33.96
N MET A 3 -20.23 19.10 -34.01
CA MET A 3 -20.34 17.94 -33.12
C MET A 3 -20.34 16.74 -34.06
N ALA A 4 -19.30 15.91 -33.97
CA ALA A 4 -19.19 14.51 -34.39
C ALA A 4 -17.73 14.19 -34.71
N ARG A 5 -16.94 13.77 -33.71
CA ARG A 5 -15.70 13.00 -33.95
C ARG A 5 -15.17 12.15 -32.79
N CYS A 6 -15.84 12.07 -31.63
CA CYS A 6 -15.36 11.27 -30.49
C CYS A 6 -15.80 9.79 -30.47
N GLY A 7 -16.47 9.26 -31.49
CA GLY A 7 -16.96 7.87 -31.48
C GLY A 7 -16.00 6.82 -32.06
N GLY A 8 -15.02 7.23 -32.89
CA GLY A 8 -14.19 6.28 -33.67
C GLY A 8 -12.84 5.92 -33.05
N GLU A 9 -12.28 6.80 -32.22
CA GLU A 9 -10.99 6.54 -31.55
C GLU A 9 -11.12 5.49 -30.44
N ASP A 10 -12.28 5.42 -29.80
CA ASP A 10 -12.56 4.48 -28.70
C ASP A 10 -12.79 3.04 -29.22
N GLU A 11 -13.49 2.85 -30.34
CA GLU A 11 -13.63 1.50 -30.95
C GLU A 11 -12.32 0.98 -31.54
N TYR A 12 -11.49 1.84 -32.13
CA TYR A 12 -10.17 1.44 -32.62
C TYR A 12 -9.24 1.07 -31.46
N ALA A 13 -9.25 1.84 -30.37
CA ALA A 13 -8.50 1.51 -29.17
C ALA A 13 -8.97 0.17 -28.57
N LYS A 14 -10.29 -0.08 -28.50
CA LYS A 14 -10.87 -1.36 -28.08
C LYS A 14 -10.42 -2.52 -28.98
N LEU A 15 -10.39 -2.33 -30.30
CA LEU A 15 -9.95 -3.35 -31.25
C LEU A 15 -8.45 -3.66 -31.10
N VAL A 16 -7.60 -2.64 -30.95
CA VAL A 16 -6.15 -2.81 -30.76
C VAL A 16 -5.86 -3.52 -29.43
N ARG A 17 -6.65 -3.24 -28.37
CA ARG A 17 -6.57 -3.92 -27.07
C ARG A 17 -6.96 -5.39 -27.19
N GLY A 18 -8.10 -5.70 -27.80
CA GLY A 18 -8.54 -7.09 -28.02
C GLY A 18 -7.59 -7.91 -28.92
N MET A 19 -6.78 -7.25 -29.74
CA MET A 19 -5.76 -7.91 -30.56
C MET A 19 -4.45 -8.19 -29.80
N ASN A 20 -4.17 -7.45 -28.74
CA ASN A 20 -2.93 -7.53 -27.96
C ASN A 20 -3.27 -7.49 -26.45
N PRO A 21 -3.84 -8.57 -25.90
CA PRO A 21 -4.14 -8.65 -24.48
C PRO A 21 -2.84 -8.52 -23.66
N PRO A 22 -2.91 -8.08 -22.39
CA PRO A 22 -1.79 -8.11 -21.48
C PRO A 22 -1.16 -9.51 -21.44
N ARG A 23 0.16 -9.60 -21.53
CA ARG A 23 0.91 -10.85 -21.46
C ARG A 23 1.79 -10.82 -20.23
N VAL A 24 1.68 -11.84 -19.39
CA VAL A 24 2.38 -11.89 -18.11
C VAL A 24 3.31 -13.10 -18.09
N VAL A 25 4.61 -12.82 -18.10
CA VAL A 25 5.64 -13.85 -18.05
C VAL A 25 6.31 -13.83 -16.69
N ILE A 26 6.16 -14.93 -15.95
CA ILE A 26 6.86 -15.14 -14.68
C ILE A 26 8.06 -16.05 -14.95
N ASP A 27 9.25 -15.56 -14.60
CA ASP A 27 10.53 -16.20 -14.89
C ASP A 27 11.39 -16.28 -13.62
N ASN A 28 11.53 -17.49 -13.09
CA ASN A 28 12.34 -17.78 -11.90
C ASN A 28 13.81 -18.08 -12.24
N GLU A 29 14.18 -18.17 -13.53
CA GLU A 29 15.55 -18.43 -13.99
C GLU A 29 16.29 -17.14 -14.39
N ALA A 30 15.55 -16.05 -14.66
CA ALA A 30 16.11 -14.77 -15.07
C ALA A 30 16.96 -14.05 -14.00
N SER A 31 16.83 -14.41 -12.72
CA SER A 31 17.59 -13.87 -11.59
C SER A 31 17.88 -14.99 -10.60
N ASP A 32 19.03 -14.97 -9.94
CA ASP A 32 19.40 -15.99 -8.95
C ASP A 32 18.62 -15.85 -7.64
N ASP A 33 18.19 -14.64 -7.31
CA ASP A 33 17.71 -14.21 -5.99
C ASP A 33 16.23 -13.75 -5.96
N ALA A 34 15.60 -13.55 -7.11
CA ALA A 34 14.21 -13.06 -7.19
C ALA A 34 13.40 -13.73 -8.30
N THR A 35 12.08 -13.73 -8.13
CA THR A 35 11.11 -14.08 -9.17
C THR A 35 10.92 -12.86 -10.07
N VAL A 36 11.09 -13.02 -11.39
CA VAL A 36 10.92 -11.91 -12.33
C VAL A 36 9.53 -11.98 -12.96
N ILE A 37 8.72 -10.95 -12.72
CA ILE A 37 7.42 -10.76 -13.36
C ILE A 37 7.59 -9.74 -14.48
N ARG A 38 7.29 -10.13 -15.72
CA ARG A 38 7.28 -9.25 -16.90
C ARG A 38 5.86 -9.09 -17.39
N VAL A 39 5.44 -7.84 -17.57
CA VAL A 39 4.10 -7.50 -18.06
C VAL A 39 4.26 -6.68 -19.33
N ASP A 40 3.77 -7.24 -20.44
CA ASP A 40 3.74 -6.58 -21.75
C ASP A 40 2.29 -6.26 -22.10
N SER A 41 1.95 -4.99 -22.35
CA SER A 41 0.59 -4.61 -22.76
C SER A 41 0.56 -3.43 -23.73
N VAL A 42 -0.55 -3.26 -24.44
CA VAL A 42 -0.82 -2.01 -25.17
C VAL A 42 -1.10 -0.91 -24.17
N SER A 43 -0.41 0.22 -24.30
CA SER A 43 -0.43 1.33 -23.35
C SER A 43 -1.86 1.70 -22.95
N SER A 44 -2.21 1.47 -21.69
CA SER A 44 -3.41 2.00 -21.07
C SER A 44 -3.07 2.71 -19.77
N HIS A 45 -3.70 3.87 -19.59
CA HIS A 45 -3.59 4.62 -18.35
C HIS A 45 -4.07 3.74 -17.19
N GLY A 46 -3.20 3.50 -16.20
CA GLY A 46 -3.52 2.69 -15.02
C GLY A 46 -2.92 1.28 -14.97
N THR A 47 -2.29 0.77 -16.03
CA THR A 47 -1.71 -0.60 -16.06
C THR A 47 -0.68 -0.83 -14.95
N LEU A 48 0.27 0.10 -14.78
CA LEU A 48 1.30 0.01 -13.74
C LEU A 48 0.69 -0.12 -12.34
N LEU A 49 -0.30 0.73 -12.05
CA LEU A 49 -0.97 0.74 -10.76
C LEU A 49 -1.68 -0.59 -10.50
N ALA A 50 -2.37 -1.09 -11.52
CA ALA A 50 -3.02 -2.38 -11.54
C ALA A 50 -2.06 -3.53 -11.17
N VAL A 51 -0.87 -3.57 -11.76
CA VAL A 51 0.13 -4.62 -11.48
C VAL A 51 0.69 -4.48 -10.06
N VAL A 52 1.04 -3.26 -9.67
CA VAL A 52 1.61 -2.99 -8.35
C VAL A 52 0.61 -3.26 -7.23
N GLN A 53 -0.70 -3.09 -7.48
CA GLN A 53 -1.78 -3.51 -6.58
C GLN A 53 -1.75 -5.01 -6.33
N VAL A 54 -1.79 -5.84 -7.37
CA VAL A 54 -1.77 -7.31 -7.21
C VAL A 54 -0.53 -7.78 -6.45
N ILE A 55 0.64 -7.20 -6.74
CA ILE A 55 1.88 -7.53 -6.01
C ILE A 55 1.78 -7.14 -4.53
N ALA A 56 1.17 -5.99 -4.23
CA ALA A 56 0.96 -5.53 -2.85
C ALA A 56 -0.06 -6.38 -2.08
N ASP A 57 -1.12 -6.86 -2.76
CA ASP A 57 -2.17 -7.68 -2.16
C ASP A 57 -1.67 -9.08 -1.78
N LEU A 58 -0.66 -9.58 -2.50
CA LEU A 58 0.04 -10.83 -2.20
C LEU A 58 1.17 -10.67 -1.17
N ASP A 59 1.33 -9.47 -0.59
CA ASP A 59 2.43 -9.10 0.33
C ASP A 59 3.83 -9.43 -0.23
N LEU A 60 3.99 -9.35 -1.55
CA LEU A 60 5.27 -9.56 -2.21
C LEU A 60 6.13 -8.29 -2.10
N VAL A 61 7.44 -8.49 -1.98
CA VAL A 61 8.43 -7.43 -1.83
C VAL A 61 9.12 -7.18 -3.16
N ILE A 62 9.03 -5.95 -3.66
CA ILE A 62 9.68 -5.53 -4.90
C ILE A 62 11.11 -5.07 -4.59
N ARG A 63 12.11 -5.82 -5.07
CA ARG A 63 13.54 -5.51 -4.87
C ARG A 63 14.06 -4.52 -5.93
N LYS A 64 13.60 -4.71 -7.16
CA LYS A 64 13.95 -3.87 -8.32
C LYS A 64 12.76 -3.84 -9.27
N ALA A 65 12.57 -2.74 -9.96
CA ALA A 65 11.60 -2.69 -11.05
C ALA A 65 11.98 -1.67 -12.12
N TYR A 66 11.52 -1.89 -13.34
CA TYR A 66 11.70 -1.00 -14.48
C TYR A 66 10.38 -0.86 -15.21
N PHE A 67 10.02 0.38 -15.54
CA PHE A 67 8.78 0.71 -16.25
C PHE A 67 9.12 1.49 -17.50
N SER A 68 8.48 1.17 -18.61
CA SER A 68 8.62 1.94 -19.84
C SER A 68 7.35 1.91 -20.68
N SER A 69 6.89 3.10 -21.02
CA SER A 69 5.78 3.37 -21.94
C SER A 69 6.34 4.15 -23.12
N ASP A 70 6.60 3.47 -24.23
CA ASP A 70 7.08 4.09 -25.48
C ASP A 70 6.04 3.88 -26.58
N GLY A 71 5.48 4.99 -27.07
CA GLY A 71 4.37 4.98 -28.03
C GLY A 71 3.15 4.25 -27.50
N SER A 72 2.78 3.15 -28.16
CA SER A 72 1.61 2.33 -27.82
C SER A 72 1.96 1.07 -27.02
N TRP A 73 3.23 0.88 -26.65
CA TRP A 73 3.72 -0.32 -25.99
C TRP A 73 4.22 -0.02 -24.59
N PHE A 74 3.86 -0.91 -23.69
CA PHE A 74 4.18 -0.84 -22.29
C PHE A 74 4.90 -2.13 -21.88
N MET A 75 6.06 -1.99 -21.25
CA MET A 75 6.84 -3.10 -20.72
C MET A 75 7.30 -2.78 -19.31
N ASP A 76 6.78 -3.57 -18.37
CA ASP A 76 7.17 -3.51 -16.97
C ASP A 76 7.87 -4.80 -16.55
N VAL A 77 8.91 -4.64 -15.75
CA VAL A 77 9.67 -5.75 -15.18
C VAL A 77 9.81 -5.55 -13.69
N PHE A 78 9.35 -6.51 -12.90
CA PHE A 78 9.43 -6.51 -11.44
C PHE A 78 10.25 -7.69 -10.95
N TYR A 79 11.21 -7.43 -10.07
CA TYR A 79 11.96 -8.45 -9.34
C TYR A 79 11.36 -8.57 -7.95
N VAL A 80 10.63 -9.65 -7.70
CA VAL A 80 9.86 -9.85 -6.47
C VAL A 80 10.37 -11.01 -5.65
N THR A 81 10.23 -10.89 -4.34
CA THR A 81 10.44 -11.95 -3.36
C THR A 81 9.23 -12.04 -2.45
N ASP A 82 9.09 -13.13 -1.71
CA ASP A 82 8.21 -13.14 -0.54
C ASP A 82 8.78 -12.24 0.59
N ARG A 83 8.04 -12.14 1.69
CA ARG A 83 8.45 -11.41 2.90
C ARG A 83 9.71 -11.97 3.58
N HIS A 84 10.13 -13.18 3.25
CA HIS A 84 11.34 -13.83 3.77
C HIS A 84 12.54 -13.65 2.84
N GLY A 85 12.38 -12.93 1.72
CA GLY A 85 13.42 -12.71 0.73
C GLY A 85 13.64 -13.89 -0.22
N LEU A 86 12.71 -14.85 -0.26
CA LEU A 86 12.78 -16.02 -1.13
C LEU A 86 11.99 -15.80 -2.42
N LYS A 87 12.34 -16.56 -3.45
CA LYS A 87 11.57 -16.60 -4.70
C LYS A 87 10.16 -17.13 -4.46
N VAL A 88 9.21 -16.61 -5.24
CA VAL A 88 7.86 -17.14 -5.31
C VAL A 88 7.89 -18.40 -6.18
N LEU A 89 7.88 -19.56 -5.53
CA LEU A 89 7.93 -20.87 -6.20
C LEU A 89 6.59 -21.60 -6.16
N ASP A 90 5.63 -21.12 -5.36
CA ASP A 90 4.32 -21.74 -5.23
C ASP A 90 3.53 -21.63 -6.55
N PRO A 91 3.18 -22.76 -7.19
CA PRO A 91 2.47 -22.74 -8.47
C PRO A 91 1.10 -22.07 -8.40
N HIS A 92 0.41 -22.15 -7.25
CA HIS A 92 -0.89 -21.51 -7.08
C HIS A 92 -0.78 -19.98 -7.09
N THR A 93 0.19 -19.43 -6.36
CA THR A 93 0.48 -18.00 -6.34
C THR A 93 0.91 -17.51 -7.73
N ILE A 94 1.79 -18.23 -8.42
CA ILE A 94 2.22 -17.91 -9.79
C ILE A 94 1.03 -17.90 -10.75
N SER A 95 0.22 -18.96 -10.72
CA SER A 95 -0.97 -19.07 -11.58
C SER A 95 -1.99 -17.97 -11.28
N TYR A 96 -2.14 -17.59 -10.01
CA TYR A 96 -3.01 -16.50 -9.60
C TYR A 96 -2.53 -15.17 -10.18
N ILE A 97 -1.25 -14.82 -10.00
CA ILE A 97 -0.66 -13.60 -10.56
C ILE A 97 -0.87 -13.53 -12.09
N GLN A 98 -0.59 -14.63 -12.80
CA GLN A 98 -0.78 -14.67 -14.25
C GLN A 98 -2.23 -14.45 -14.63
N THR A 99 -3.15 -15.22 -14.03
CA THR A 99 -4.58 -15.13 -14.37
C THR A 99 -5.13 -13.74 -14.07
N THR A 100 -4.84 -13.20 -12.89
CA THR A 100 -5.35 -11.88 -12.47
C THR A 100 -4.80 -10.73 -13.32
N LEU A 101 -3.54 -10.80 -13.75
CA LEU A 101 -2.92 -9.74 -14.55
C LEU A 101 -3.15 -9.90 -16.07
N GLU A 102 -3.51 -11.08 -16.55
CA GLU A 102 -3.91 -11.32 -17.95
C GLU A 102 -5.41 -11.09 -18.18
N GLU A 103 -6.21 -10.97 -17.12
CA GLU A 103 -7.63 -10.63 -17.21
C GLU A 103 -7.84 -9.17 -17.68
N ASP A 104 -8.42 -9.00 -18.88
CA ASP A 104 -8.70 -7.69 -19.50
C ASP A 104 -9.60 -6.76 -18.65
N ASP A 105 -10.47 -7.33 -17.80
CA ASP A 105 -11.43 -6.62 -16.95
C ASP A 105 -10.76 -5.71 -15.89
N TRP A 106 -9.46 -5.93 -15.61
CA TRP A 106 -8.68 -5.14 -14.67
C TRP A 106 -8.26 -3.77 -15.24
N TYR A 107 -8.09 -3.70 -16.55
CA TYR A 107 -7.61 -2.50 -17.25
C TYR A 107 -8.76 -1.65 -17.81
N TYR A 108 -9.96 -2.24 -17.98
CA TYR A 108 -11.12 -1.60 -18.59
C TYR A 108 -12.43 -1.99 -17.86
N PRO A 109 -12.89 -1.22 -16.86
CA PRO A 109 -14.22 -1.44 -16.31
C PRO A 109 -15.27 -1.03 -17.37
N GLU A 110 -15.93 -2.00 -18.00
CA GLU A 110 -17.13 -1.71 -18.80
C GLU A 110 -18.24 -1.18 -17.87
N GLU A 111 -18.93 -0.11 -18.28
CA GLU A 111 -19.98 0.54 -17.47
C GLU A 111 -21.25 -0.31 -17.30
N GLU A 112 -21.39 -1.44 -17.99
CA GLU A 112 -22.59 -2.28 -17.95
C GLU A 112 -22.26 -3.77 -18.08
N GLY A 113 -21.85 -4.42 -16.99
CA GLY A 113 -21.62 -5.87 -17.05
C GLY A 113 -21.09 -6.49 -15.77
N MET A 114 -21.99 -7.08 -15.00
CA MET A 114 -21.70 -7.84 -13.79
C MET A 114 -20.84 -9.08 -14.11
N ARG A 115 -19.52 -9.01 -13.86
CA ARG A 115 -18.66 -10.20 -13.72
C ARG A 115 -17.79 -10.11 -12.47
N LYS A 116 -17.71 -11.25 -11.78
CA LYS A 116 -17.10 -11.45 -10.46
C LYS A 116 -15.62 -11.11 -10.50
N ARG A 117 -15.26 -9.98 -9.89
CA ARG A 117 -13.88 -9.67 -9.50
C ARG A 117 -13.57 -10.49 -8.25
N THR A 118 -12.59 -11.38 -8.33
CA THR A 118 -12.17 -12.21 -7.19
C THR A 118 -10.74 -11.81 -6.82
N THR A 119 -10.59 -10.71 -6.11
CA THR A 119 -9.32 -10.36 -5.44
C THR A 119 -9.46 -10.56 -3.94
N VAL A 120 -8.36 -10.93 -3.29
CA VAL A 120 -8.27 -10.95 -1.83
C VAL A 120 -8.51 -9.51 -1.35
N GLY A 121 -9.62 -9.27 -0.66
CA GLY A 121 -10.03 -7.94 -0.19
C GLY A 121 -11.16 -7.25 -0.96
N ILE A 122 -11.59 -7.79 -2.12
CA ILE A 122 -12.85 -7.41 -2.79
C ILE A 122 -13.76 -8.63 -2.75
N MET A 123 -14.49 -8.80 -1.65
CA MET A 123 -15.58 -9.77 -1.57
C MET A 123 -16.77 -9.26 -2.40
N ALA A 124 -17.66 -10.17 -2.84
CA ALA A 124 -18.77 -9.83 -3.73
C ALA A 124 -19.62 -8.68 -3.16
N ALA A 125 -20.02 -7.75 -4.05
CA ALA A 125 -20.64 -6.46 -3.72
C ALA A 125 -21.99 -6.51 -2.95
N GLU A 126 -22.51 -7.70 -2.66
CA GLU A 126 -23.83 -7.92 -2.04
C GLU A 126 -23.75 -8.35 -0.57
N GLU A 127 -22.57 -8.64 -0.02
CA GLU A 127 -22.44 -9.31 1.29
C GLU A 127 -22.13 -8.36 2.46
N TYR A 128 -21.76 -7.10 2.20
CA TYR A 128 -21.38 -6.15 3.25
C TYR A 128 -21.63 -4.69 2.86
N THR A 129 -21.66 -3.82 3.87
CA THR A 129 -21.77 -2.36 3.71
C THR A 129 -20.43 -1.71 3.99
N VAL A 130 -20.03 -0.76 3.15
CA VAL A 130 -18.78 -0.02 3.34
C VAL A 130 -19.07 1.30 4.03
N ILE A 131 -18.38 1.54 5.15
CA ILE A 131 -18.39 2.82 5.87
C ILE A 131 -17.02 3.47 5.69
N GLU A 132 -17.01 4.61 5.01
CA GLU A 132 -15.84 5.48 4.86
C GLU A 132 -15.91 6.60 5.89
N LEU A 133 -14.82 6.83 6.61
CA LEU A 133 -14.68 7.88 7.63
C LEU A 133 -13.46 8.74 7.30
N THR A 134 -13.64 10.06 7.24
CA THR A 134 -12.52 11.02 7.22
C THR A 134 -12.71 12.09 8.29
N GLY A 135 -11.60 12.60 8.83
CA GLY A 135 -11.68 13.72 9.76
C GLY A 135 -10.41 14.05 10.52
N THR A 136 -10.57 14.83 11.58
CA THR A 136 -9.48 15.17 12.50
C THR A 136 -9.34 14.06 13.55
N ASP A 137 -8.13 13.51 13.66
CA ASP A 137 -7.80 12.48 14.62
C ASP A 137 -7.74 13.04 16.06
N ARG A 138 -8.09 12.20 17.03
CA ARG A 138 -7.90 12.48 18.46
C ARG A 138 -7.74 11.17 19.24
N PRO A 139 -7.03 11.19 20.38
CA PRO A 139 -6.94 10.04 21.26
C PRO A 139 -8.31 9.45 21.60
N GLY A 140 -8.46 8.14 21.38
CA GLY A 140 -9.69 7.40 21.66
C GLY A 140 -10.78 7.45 20.59
N LEU A 141 -10.59 8.17 19.47
CA LEU A 141 -11.58 8.25 18.39
C LEU A 141 -11.97 6.87 17.85
N LEU A 142 -10.99 6.02 17.54
CA LEU A 142 -11.27 4.68 17.01
C LEU A 142 -12.11 3.84 18.00
N SER A 143 -11.79 3.92 19.29
CA SER A 143 -12.57 3.24 20.34
C SER A 143 -14.03 3.71 20.37
N GLU A 144 -14.27 5.01 20.21
CA GLU A 144 -15.63 5.57 20.15
C GLU A 144 -16.37 5.14 18.88
N VAL A 145 -15.69 5.09 17.74
CA VAL A 145 -16.25 4.59 16.47
C VAL A 145 -16.65 3.12 16.60
N CYS A 146 -15.74 2.27 17.09
CA CYS A 146 -16.00 0.84 17.30
C CYS A 146 -17.15 0.61 18.29
N ALA A 147 -17.24 1.41 19.35
CA ALA A 147 -18.35 1.35 20.30
C ALA A 147 -19.70 1.72 19.65
N VAL A 148 -19.74 2.72 18.77
CA VAL A 148 -20.96 3.07 18.02
C VAL A 148 -21.37 1.95 17.07
N LEU A 149 -20.43 1.37 16.32
CA LEU A 149 -20.71 0.26 15.41
C LEU A 149 -21.26 -0.96 16.18
N ALA A 150 -20.62 -1.34 17.27
CA ALA A 150 -21.07 -2.43 18.14
C ALA A 150 -22.46 -2.16 18.73
N ALA A 151 -22.71 -0.95 19.24
CA ALA A 151 -24.01 -0.57 19.81
C ALA A 151 -25.14 -0.51 18.76
N MET A 152 -24.81 -0.31 17.49
CA MET A 152 -25.75 -0.35 16.36
C MET A 152 -25.89 -1.76 15.75
N GLY A 153 -25.34 -2.79 16.42
CA GLY A 153 -25.40 -4.18 15.98
C GLY A 153 -24.66 -4.44 14.67
N CYS A 154 -23.58 -3.69 14.40
CA CYS A 154 -22.74 -3.90 13.23
C CYS A 154 -21.57 -4.83 13.60
N ALA A 155 -21.38 -5.90 12.85
CA ALA A 155 -20.18 -6.73 12.90
C ALA A 155 -19.16 -6.22 11.86
N VAL A 156 -17.93 -5.97 12.29
CA VAL A 156 -16.84 -5.54 11.40
C VAL A 156 -16.18 -6.78 10.81
N ARG A 157 -16.15 -6.89 9.48
CA ARG A 157 -15.53 -8.01 8.76
C ARG A 157 -14.10 -7.73 8.37
N SER A 158 -13.86 -6.51 7.90
CA SER A 158 -12.53 -5.99 7.68
C SER A 158 -12.54 -4.48 7.86
N ALA A 159 -11.39 -3.92 8.22
CA ALA A 159 -11.22 -2.49 8.32
C ALA A 159 -9.76 -2.11 8.11
N GLU A 160 -9.55 -0.98 7.46
CA GLU A 160 -8.25 -0.35 7.40
C GLU A 160 -8.38 1.10 7.88
N LEU A 161 -7.41 1.55 8.68
CA LEU A 161 -7.36 2.89 9.23
C LEU A 161 -5.96 3.44 9.18
N TRP A 162 -5.81 4.69 8.73
CA TRP A 162 -4.56 5.46 8.73
C TRP A 162 -4.71 6.77 9.49
N THR A 163 -3.65 7.21 10.17
CA THR A 163 -3.54 8.56 10.73
C THR A 163 -2.23 9.24 10.31
N HIS A 164 -2.34 10.48 9.82
CA HIS A 164 -1.20 11.29 9.40
C HIS A 164 -1.55 12.78 9.56
N ASN A 165 -0.61 13.59 10.09
CA ASN A 165 -0.81 15.04 10.30
C ASN A 165 -2.14 15.41 10.99
N ALA A 166 -2.50 14.68 12.04
CA ALA A 166 -3.76 14.81 12.78
C ALA A 166 -5.04 14.62 11.93
N ARG A 167 -4.91 14.03 10.74
CA ARG A 167 -6.02 13.53 9.92
C ARG A 167 -6.15 12.02 10.10
N VAL A 168 -7.37 11.53 10.00
CA VAL A 168 -7.71 10.11 10.00
C VAL A 168 -8.54 9.77 8.78
N ALA A 169 -8.26 8.61 8.19
CA ALA A 169 -9.12 7.99 7.20
C ALA A 169 -9.33 6.52 7.58
N ALA A 170 -10.56 6.03 7.45
CA ALA A 170 -10.87 4.62 7.67
C ALA A 170 -11.88 4.10 6.65
N VAL A 171 -11.65 2.90 6.15
CA VAL A 171 -12.58 2.13 5.32
C VAL A 171 -12.96 0.89 6.12
N VAL A 172 -14.25 0.73 6.43
CA VAL A 172 -14.75 -0.33 7.31
C VAL A 172 -15.82 -1.12 6.57
N HIS A 173 -15.63 -2.43 6.45
CA HIS A 173 -16.64 -3.35 5.93
C HIS A 173 -17.45 -3.92 7.08
N VAL A 174 -18.76 -3.66 7.06
CA VAL A 174 -19.69 -4.06 8.13
C VAL A 174 -20.84 -4.92 7.61
N THR A 175 -21.28 -5.84 8.46
CA THR A 175 -22.42 -6.75 8.26
C THR A 175 -23.35 -6.65 9.46
N ASP A 176 -24.56 -7.21 9.37
CA ASP A 176 -25.43 -7.32 10.54
C ASP A 176 -24.81 -8.30 11.56
N ALA A 177 -24.74 -7.91 12.83
CA ALA A 177 -24.22 -8.79 13.89
C ALA A 177 -25.10 -10.03 14.15
N HIS A 178 -26.38 -10.00 13.75
CA HIS A 178 -27.32 -11.12 13.89
C HIS A 178 -27.42 -11.97 12.63
N ASP A 179 -27.02 -11.41 11.49
CA ASP A 179 -27.01 -12.10 10.21
C ASP A 179 -25.70 -11.79 9.46
N PRO A 180 -24.69 -12.67 9.58
CA PRO A 180 -23.36 -12.46 9.02
C PRO A 180 -23.32 -12.31 7.50
N ASP A 181 -24.37 -12.75 6.80
CA ASP A 181 -24.49 -12.73 5.34
C ASP A 181 -25.34 -11.53 4.85
N ALA A 182 -25.89 -10.74 5.78
CA ALA A 182 -26.73 -9.59 5.46
C ALA A 182 -25.94 -8.27 5.45
N ALA A 183 -25.94 -7.59 4.30
CA ALA A 183 -25.52 -6.21 4.19
C ALA A 183 -26.52 -5.27 4.90
N ILE A 184 -26.00 -4.32 5.68
CA ILE A 184 -26.80 -3.29 6.37
C ILE A 184 -27.39 -2.27 5.38
N ALA A 185 -26.78 -2.13 4.20
CA ALA A 185 -27.14 -1.15 3.17
C ALA A 185 -28.59 -1.22 2.67
N ALA A 186 -29.26 -2.37 2.84
CA ALA A 186 -30.67 -2.53 2.50
C ALA A 186 -31.61 -1.71 3.42
N ASP A 187 -31.18 -1.37 4.62
CA ASP A 187 -31.93 -0.53 5.56
C ASP A 187 -31.39 0.91 5.58
N GLU A 188 -31.92 1.75 4.69
CA GLU A 188 -31.55 3.16 4.59
C GLU A 188 -31.71 3.92 5.92
N SER A 189 -32.70 3.55 6.74
CA SER A 189 -32.96 4.22 8.01
C SER A 189 -31.88 3.92 9.04
N ARG A 190 -31.42 2.66 9.09
CA ARG A 190 -30.29 2.23 9.92
C ARG A 190 -28.99 2.84 9.44
N VAL A 191 -28.74 2.86 8.12
CA VAL A 191 -27.58 3.52 7.53
C VAL A 191 -27.54 5.00 7.90
N ALA A 192 -28.66 5.71 7.80
CA ALA A 192 -28.78 7.11 8.20
C ALA A 192 -28.51 7.32 9.70
N ALA A 193 -29.01 6.42 10.55
CA ALA A 193 -28.77 6.47 11.99
C ALA A 193 -27.28 6.25 12.36
N ILE A 194 -26.62 5.27 11.71
CA ILE A 194 -25.18 5.02 11.88
C ILE A 194 -24.38 6.25 11.44
N THR A 195 -24.67 6.75 10.24
CA THR A 195 -24.00 7.92 9.64
C THR A 195 -24.15 9.17 10.52
N SER A 196 -25.34 9.40 11.07
CA SER A 196 -25.62 10.52 11.97
C SER A 196 -24.84 10.42 13.29
N ARG A 197 -24.76 9.23 13.89
CA ARG A 197 -23.99 9.03 15.13
C ARG A 197 -22.49 9.19 14.90
N LEU A 198 -21.96 8.62 13.82
CA LEU A 198 -20.54 8.71 13.48
C LEU A 198 -20.14 10.14 13.11
N SER A 199 -20.96 10.87 12.35
CA SER A 199 -20.68 12.28 12.02
C SER A 199 -20.68 13.17 13.27
N THR A 200 -21.55 12.89 14.24
CA THR A 200 -21.54 13.57 15.55
C THR A 200 -20.24 13.34 16.33
N LEU A 201 -19.60 12.16 16.19
CA LEU A 201 -18.31 11.87 16.83
C LEU A 201 -17.13 12.56 16.15
N LEU A 202 -17.18 12.74 14.83
CA LEU A 202 -16.05 13.30 14.07
C LEU A 202 -15.93 14.84 14.21
N ARG A 203 -16.95 15.51 14.77
CA ARG A 203 -16.93 16.91 15.27
C ARG A 203 -16.10 17.90 14.43
N SER A 204 -16.26 17.90 13.12
CA SER A 204 -15.73 18.94 12.25
C SER A 204 -16.49 18.98 10.92
N PRO A 205 -16.73 20.17 10.33
CA PRO A 205 -17.36 20.31 9.02
C PRO A 205 -16.55 19.70 7.87
N SER A 206 -15.27 19.35 8.10
CA SER A 206 -14.42 18.63 7.13
C SER A 206 -14.56 17.11 7.18
N CYS A 207 -15.38 16.57 8.08
CA CYS A 207 -15.53 15.13 8.24
C CYS A 207 -16.63 14.58 7.35
N ALA A 208 -16.33 13.48 6.64
CA ALA A 208 -17.30 12.76 5.84
C ALA A 208 -17.53 11.36 6.41
N VAL A 209 -18.79 10.96 6.45
CA VAL A 209 -19.19 9.57 6.66
C VAL A 209 -20.01 9.17 5.45
N ARG A 210 -19.54 8.15 4.72
CA ARG A 210 -20.27 7.59 3.59
C ARG A 210 -20.51 6.11 3.85
N ALA A 211 -21.77 5.73 3.87
CA ALA A 211 -22.19 4.35 3.92
C ALA A 211 -22.84 3.99 2.58
N ALA A 212 -22.26 3.03 1.86
CA ALA A 212 -22.71 2.63 0.54
C ALA A 212 -22.42 1.15 0.26
N SER A 213 -23.00 0.63 -0.81
CA SER A 213 -22.54 -0.61 -1.42
C SER A 213 -21.06 -0.51 -1.82
N PRO A 214 -20.31 -1.62 -1.84
CA PRO A 214 -18.86 -1.59 -1.99
C PRO A 214 -18.43 -0.91 -3.29
N PRO A 215 -17.51 0.08 -3.24
CA PRO A 215 -16.90 0.61 -4.45
C PRO A 215 -15.97 -0.45 -5.05
N LEU A 216 -15.73 -0.38 -6.36
CA LEU A 216 -14.83 -1.28 -7.10
C LEU A 216 -13.33 -1.04 -6.79
N THR A 217 -13.02 -0.27 -5.74
CA THR A 217 -11.68 0.20 -5.43
C THR A 217 -11.08 -0.54 -4.24
N HIS A 218 -9.84 -1.01 -4.38
CA HIS A 218 -9.02 -1.57 -3.31
C HIS A 218 -8.96 -0.66 -2.06
N MET A 219 -9.09 -1.21 -0.84
CA MET A 219 -9.18 -0.46 0.43
C MET A 219 -7.99 0.48 0.64
N GLU A 220 -6.76 -0.02 0.51
CA GLU A 220 -5.56 0.81 0.70
C GLU A 220 -5.46 1.93 -0.33
N ARG A 221 -5.91 1.70 -1.58
CA ARG A 221 -5.95 2.77 -2.61
C ARG A 221 -7.03 3.79 -2.26
N ARG A 222 -8.19 3.34 -1.78
CA ARG A 222 -9.27 4.23 -1.36
C ARG A 222 -8.83 5.12 -0.18
N LEU A 223 -8.05 4.59 0.76
CA LEU A 223 -7.44 5.37 1.83
C LEU A 223 -6.46 6.44 1.33
N HIS A 224 -5.66 6.14 0.29
CA HIS A 224 -4.81 7.15 -0.36
C HIS A 224 -5.62 8.34 -0.88
N GLN A 225 -6.72 8.05 -1.59
CA GLN A 225 -7.62 9.08 -2.12
C GLN A 225 -8.27 9.89 -1.02
N MET A 226 -8.80 9.22 0.01
CA MET A 226 -9.44 9.87 1.16
C MET A 226 -8.48 10.81 1.90
N MET A 227 -7.25 10.37 2.17
CA MET A 227 -6.24 11.20 2.82
C MET A 227 -5.82 12.40 1.97
N PHE A 228 -5.67 12.19 0.67
CA PHE A 228 -5.33 13.24 -0.28
C PHE A 228 -6.43 14.31 -0.41
N ASP A 229 -7.69 13.89 -0.54
CA ASP A 229 -8.85 14.78 -0.59
C ASP A 229 -8.96 15.63 0.69
N ASP A 230 -8.59 15.02 1.82
CA ASP A 230 -8.58 15.63 3.15
C ASP A 230 -7.34 16.48 3.44
N ARG A 231 -6.39 16.53 2.48
CA ARG A 231 -5.18 17.38 2.47
C ARG A 231 -4.21 17.12 3.62
N ASP A 232 -4.04 15.86 4.02
CA ASP A 232 -3.07 15.44 5.03
C ASP A 232 -1.62 15.87 4.71
N PHE A 233 -1.27 16.01 3.42
CA PHE A 233 0.03 16.51 2.96
C PHE A 233 0.32 17.98 3.30
N VAL A 234 -0.66 18.72 3.83
CA VAL A 234 -0.45 20.07 4.37
C VAL A 234 -0.22 19.93 5.88
N SER A 235 1.03 20.04 6.32
CA SER A 235 1.34 20.11 7.76
C SER A 235 0.52 21.22 8.42
N ALA A 236 -0.10 20.91 9.56
CA ALA A 236 -0.60 21.94 10.45
C ALA A 236 0.59 22.85 10.80
N ALA A 237 0.41 24.18 10.69
CA ALA A 237 1.48 25.15 10.78
C ALA A 237 2.32 24.97 12.06
N GLY A 238 3.63 24.67 11.92
CA GLY A 238 4.56 24.70 13.05
C GLY A 238 5.77 23.75 12.96
N ASP A 239 5.65 22.59 12.31
CA ASP A 239 6.74 21.60 12.28
C ASP A 239 7.75 21.91 11.15
N ALA A 240 8.54 22.95 11.38
CA ALA A 240 9.65 23.34 10.50
C ALA A 240 10.97 22.57 10.80
N ASP A 241 10.98 21.68 11.80
CA ASP A 241 12.23 21.14 12.38
C ASP A 241 12.38 19.61 12.29
N ALA A 242 11.37 18.88 11.81
CA ALA A 242 11.50 17.46 11.52
C ALA A 242 12.00 17.27 10.09
N SER A 243 13.18 16.65 9.93
CA SER A 243 13.65 16.22 8.61
C SER A 243 12.67 15.16 8.09
N PRO A 244 12.15 15.31 6.85
CA PRO A 244 11.16 14.38 6.32
C PRO A 244 11.74 12.98 6.23
N ALA A 245 10.93 11.96 6.53
CA ALA A 245 11.37 10.55 6.47
C ALA A 245 11.71 10.12 5.03
N ALA A 246 11.28 10.91 4.04
CA ALA A 246 11.56 10.73 2.62
C ALA A 246 12.06 12.03 1.97
N GLU A 247 13.18 11.92 1.27
CA GLU A 247 13.67 12.95 0.37
C GLU A 247 12.99 12.79 -0.99
N VAL A 248 12.25 13.82 -1.43
CA VAL A 248 11.58 13.83 -2.73
C VAL A 248 12.03 15.06 -3.50
N THR A 249 12.64 14.84 -4.67
CA THR A 249 13.03 15.90 -5.58
C THR A 249 12.20 15.83 -6.86
N VAL A 250 11.75 16.99 -7.34
CA VAL A 250 10.92 17.11 -8.52
C VAL A 250 11.57 18.14 -9.45
N THR A 251 12.10 17.68 -10.58
CA THR A 251 12.91 18.49 -11.48
C THR A 251 12.35 18.46 -12.91
N PRO A 252 12.30 19.59 -13.62
CA PRO A 252 11.92 19.60 -15.02
C PRO A 252 13.01 18.95 -15.88
N CYS A 253 12.61 18.11 -16.84
CA CYS A 253 13.48 17.54 -17.85
C CYS A 253 13.10 18.13 -19.21
N GLU A 254 13.65 19.32 -19.50
CA GLU A 254 13.28 20.13 -20.68
C GLU A 254 13.57 19.43 -22.01
N GLU A 255 14.63 18.64 -22.08
CA GLU A 255 15.06 17.95 -23.32
C GLU A 255 14.05 16.90 -23.81
N ARG A 256 13.18 16.38 -22.93
CA ARG A 256 12.24 15.28 -23.24
C ARG A 256 10.79 15.58 -22.87
N GLY A 257 10.51 16.81 -22.41
CA GLY A 257 9.16 17.23 -22.00
C GLY A 257 8.60 16.39 -20.85
N TYR A 258 9.45 15.91 -19.94
CA TYR A 258 9.04 15.16 -18.75
C TYR A 258 9.34 15.97 -17.49
N THR A 259 8.73 15.58 -16.38
CA THR A 259 9.19 15.95 -15.04
C THR A 259 9.78 14.71 -14.38
N ALA A 260 11.03 14.80 -13.94
CA ALA A 260 11.69 13.74 -13.19
C ALA A 260 11.36 13.88 -11.70
N VAL A 261 10.88 12.81 -11.10
CA VAL A 261 10.60 12.69 -9.67
C VAL A 261 11.52 11.63 -9.10
N VAL A 262 12.36 12.00 -8.14
CA VAL A 262 13.26 11.08 -7.45
C VAL A 262 12.87 11.01 -5.99
N VAL A 263 12.61 9.79 -5.51
CA VAL A 263 12.27 9.47 -4.12
C VAL A 263 13.40 8.65 -3.50
N ARG A 264 13.90 9.11 -2.36
CA ARG A 264 14.88 8.39 -1.53
C ARG A 264 14.36 8.30 -0.11
N CYS A 265 14.18 7.08 0.39
CA CYS A 265 13.67 6.83 1.74
C CYS A 265 14.09 5.45 2.24
N ARG A 266 13.76 5.12 3.49
CA ARG A 266 13.92 3.76 4.00
C ARG A 266 13.01 2.81 3.21
N ASP A 267 13.58 1.70 2.76
CA ASP A 267 12.84 0.68 2.03
C ASP A 267 11.85 -0.04 2.96
N ARG A 268 10.68 -0.37 2.41
CA ARG A 268 9.62 -1.08 3.12
C ARG A 268 8.64 -1.73 2.14
N PRO A 269 7.91 -2.77 2.57
CA PRO A 269 6.80 -3.32 1.79
C PRO A 269 5.82 -2.23 1.35
N LYS A 270 5.23 -2.43 0.16
CA LYS A 270 4.22 -1.56 -0.46
C LYS A 270 4.69 -0.11 -0.74
N LEU A 271 5.99 0.19 -0.67
CA LEU A 271 6.50 1.53 -0.99
C LEU A 271 6.21 1.95 -2.43
N LEU A 272 6.47 1.08 -3.41
CA LEU A 272 6.15 1.35 -4.83
C LEU A 272 4.65 1.57 -5.04
N PHE A 273 3.81 0.81 -4.33
CA PHE A 273 2.37 0.97 -4.39
C PHE A 273 1.94 2.36 -3.92
N ASP A 274 2.49 2.84 -2.80
CA ASP A 274 2.15 4.15 -2.26
C ASP A 274 2.57 5.29 -3.21
N THR A 275 3.75 5.21 -3.82
CA THR A 275 4.24 6.24 -4.75
C THR A 275 3.47 6.24 -6.08
N VAL A 276 3.21 5.06 -6.66
CA VAL A 276 2.44 4.94 -7.91
C VAL A 276 0.98 5.37 -7.71
N CYS A 277 0.34 4.97 -6.60
CA CYS A 277 -0.99 5.46 -6.25
C CYS A 277 -1.03 6.98 -6.21
N THR A 278 -0.10 7.58 -5.47
CA THR A 278 -0.05 9.03 -5.28
C THR A 278 0.11 9.77 -6.60
N ILE A 279 1.04 9.35 -7.46
CA ILE A 279 1.26 9.96 -8.77
C ILE A 279 0.00 9.83 -9.65
N THR A 280 -0.59 8.64 -9.70
CA THR A 280 -1.77 8.35 -10.51
C THR A 280 -3.00 9.13 -10.05
N ASP A 281 -3.28 9.13 -8.74
CA ASP A 281 -4.44 9.82 -8.16
C ASP A 281 -4.31 11.36 -8.27
N MET A 282 -3.07 11.88 -8.35
CA MET A 282 -2.79 13.28 -8.72
C MET A 282 -2.97 13.59 -10.21
N GLN A 283 -3.41 12.63 -11.04
CA GLN A 283 -3.60 12.76 -12.48
C GLN A 283 -2.29 12.94 -13.26
N TYR A 284 -1.21 12.28 -12.83
CA TYR A 284 0.02 12.17 -13.60
C TYR A 284 0.22 10.75 -14.14
N ALA A 285 0.68 10.65 -15.38
CA ALA A 285 1.05 9.40 -16.02
C ALA A 285 2.57 9.16 -15.89
N ILE A 286 2.94 7.96 -15.44
CA ILE A 286 4.34 7.50 -15.39
C ILE A 286 4.68 6.92 -16.76
N HIS A 287 5.68 7.51 -17.44
CA HIS A 287 6.16 7.04 -18.73
C HIS A 287 7.38 6.14 -18.60
N HIS A 288 8.31 6.51 -17.74
CA HIS A 288 9.46 5.67 -17.43
C HIS A 288 9.68 5.67 -15.93
N GLY A 289 10.25 4.60 -15.42
CA GLY A 289 10.80 4.63 -14.08
C GLY A 289 11.71 3.48 -13.76
N ALA A 290 12.46 3.67 -12.69
CA ALA A 290 13.40 2.70 -12.16
C ALA A 290 13.29 2.68 -10.65
N VAL A 291 13.21 1.47 -10.10
CA VAL A 291 13.12 1.21 -8.67
C VAL A 291 14.26 0.30 -8.29
N SER A 292 14.96 0.66 -7.22
CA SER A 292 16.00 -0.17 -6.64
C SER A 292 16.01 -0.04 -5.13
N SER A 293 16.22 -1.16 -4.45
CA SER A 293 16.52 -1.20 -3.03
C SER A 293 17.98 -1.56 -2.83
N VAL A 294 18.70 -0.75 -2.06
CA VAL A 294 20.11 -0.97 -1.72
C VAL A 294 20.23 -1.26 -0.22
N GLY A 295 20.89 -2.36 0.12
CA GLY A 295 21.05 -2.83 1.51
C GLY A 295 20.12 -3.99 1.87
N GLU A 296 20.42 -4.64 2.99
CA GLU A 296 19.60 -5.72 3.54
C GLU A 296 18.48 -5.15 4.42
N GLN A 297 17.32 -5.81 4.40
CA GLN A 297 16.22 -5.44 5.27
C GLN A 297 16.58 -5.72 6.75
N PRO A 298 16.07 -4.91 7.69
CA PRO A 298 15.05 -3.87 7.55
C PRO A 298 15.62 -2.44 7.34
N ALA A 299 16.92 -2.28 7.09
CA ALA A 299 17.60 -0.98 7.03
C ALA A 299 17.98 -0.54 5.60
N GLY A 300 17.46 -1.22 4.58
CA GLY A 300 17.67 -0.87 3.18
C GLY A 300 17.18 0.54 2.84
N VAL A 301 17.84 1.19 1.88
CA VAL A 301 17.41 2.47 1.31
C VAL A 301 16.82 2.20 -0.06
N ALA A 302 15.59 2.67 -0.28
CA ALA A 302 14.94 2.64 -1.57
C ALA A 302 15.29 3.91 -2.36
N TYR A 303 15.55 3.71 -3.65
CA TYR A 303 15.67 4.75 -4.66
C TYR A 303 14.66 4.47 -5.76
N GLN A 304 13.78 5.43 -6.01
CA GLN A 304 12.77 5.36 -7.06
C GLN A 304 12.82 6.62 -7.91
N GLU A 305 12.87 6.44 -9.22
CA GLU A 305 12.92 7.52 -10.19
C GLU A 305 11.78 7.34 -11.18
N TYR A 306 10.99 8.40 -11.38
CA TYR A 306 9.84 8.43 -12.26
C TYR A 306 9.94 9.59 -13.23
N TYR A 307 9.60 9.35 -14.49
CA TYR A 307 9.41 10.36 -15.51
C TYR A 307 7.92 10.51 -15.78
N ILE A 308 7.37 11.63 -15.32
CA ILE A 308 5.93 11.87 -15.32
C ILE A 308 5.52 13.02 -16.25
N ARG A 309 4.29 12.95 -16.74
CA ARG A 309 3.54 14.06 -17.34
C ARG A 309 2.15 14.10 -16.75
N HIS A 310 1.51 15.26 -16.77
CA HIS A 310 0.08 15.31 -16.45
C HIS A 310 -0.70 14.56 -17.54
N VAL A 311 -1.91 14.08 -17.21
CA VAL A 311 -2.75 13.30 -18.16
C VAL A 311 -3.13 14.07 -19.42
N ASP A 312 -3.02 15.40 -19.41
CA ASP A 312 -3.16 16.26 -20.60
C ASP A 312 -1.93 16.25 -21.52
N GLY A 313 -0.84 15.60 -21.11
CA GLY A 313 0.41 15.50 -21.84
C GLY A 313 1.44 16.58 -21.50
N GLU A 314 1.12 17.54 -20.64
CA GLU A 314 2.04 18.63 -20.29
C GLU A 314 2.93 18.26 -19.09
N PRO A 315 4.19 18.76 -19.04
CA PRO A 315 5.04 18.62 -17.86
C PRO A 315 4.61 19.58 -16.76
N LEU A 316 5.09 19.36 -15.52
CA LEU A 316 4.84 20.27 -14.41
C LEU A 316 5.52 21.61 -14.65
N THR A 317 4.72 22.66 -14.85
CA THR A 317 5.23 23.98 -15.22
C THR A 317 5.57 24.83 -13.99
N SER A 318 4.75 24.75 -12.94
CA SER A 318 4.85 25.66 -11.80
C SER A 318 5.60 25.07 -10.61
N GLU A 319 6.31 25.93 -9.87
CA GLU A 319 7.00 25.55 -8.65
C GLU A 319 6.03 25.12 -7.53
N ALA A 320 4.83 25.71 -7.49
CA ALA A 320 3.81 25.34 -6.52
C ALA A 320 3.29 23.90 -6.75
N GLU A 321 3.11 23.52 -8.01
CA GLU A 321 2.71 22.18 -8.42
C GLU A 321 3.80 21.15 -8.09
N ARG A 322 5.07 21.45 -8.40
CA ARG A 322 6.21 20.59 -8.03
C ARG A 322 6.29 20.38 -6.51
N ARG A 323 6.14 21.44 -5.72
CA ARG A 323 6.09 21.35 -4.24
C ARG A 323 4.87 20.58 -3.74
N ARG A 324 3.74 20.62 -4.45
CA ARG A 324 2.56 19.83 -4.11
C ARG A 324 2.84 18.36 -4.34
N VAL A 325 3.37 17.98 -5.50
CA VAL A 325 3.75 16.59 -5.81
C VAL A 325 4.74 16.04 -4.79
N ALA A 326 5.80 16.81 -4.47
CA ALA A 326 6.77 16.42 -3.47
C ALA A 326 6.12 16.14 -2.10
N ARG A 327 5.28 17.06 -1.61
CA ARG A 327 4.58 16.90 -0.32
C ARG A 327 3.59 15.75 -0.30
N CYS A 328 2.86 15.52 -1.39
CA CYS A 328 1.92 14.39 -1.48
C CYS A 328 2.67 13.06 -1.43
N LEU A 329 3.81 12.95 -2.12
CA LEU A 329 4.66 11.76 -2.08
C LEU A 329 5.26 11.54 -0.69
N GLN A 330 5.76 12.61 -0.04
CA GLN A 330 6.26 12.53 1.33
C GLN A 330 5.18 12.03 2.30
N ALA A 331 4.00 12.64 2.26
CA ALA A 331 2.87 12.21 3.09
C ALA A 331 2.49 10.75 2.83
N ALA A 332 2.37 10.33 1.57
CA ALA A 332 2.06 8.96 1.20
C ALA A 332 3.09 7.94 1.73
N ILE A 333 4.37 8.29 1.68
CA ILE A 333 5.45 7.45 2.22
C ILE A 333 5.35 7.40 3.74
N GLU A 334 5.14 8.54 4.39
CA GLU A 334 5.07 8.71 5.84
C GLU A 334 3.87 8.03 6.49
N ARG A 335 2.71 7.96 5.82
CA ARG A 335 1.51 7.25 6.30
C ARG A 335 1.79 5.81 6.74
N ARG A 336 2.72 5.13 6.05
CA ARG A 336 3.20 3.79 6.45
C ARG A 336 4.67 3.75 6.84
N ALA A 337 5.36 4.88 6.86
CA ALA A 337 6.68 4.95 7.47
C ALA A 337 6.44 4.85 8.98
N VAL A 338 6.33 3.61 9.44
CA VAL A 338 6.64 3.28 10.83
C VAL A 338 8.05 3.83 11.01
N ALA A 339 8.19 4.97 11.69
CA ALA A 339 9.47 5.29 12.28
C ALA A 339 9.76 4.06 13.14
N ALA A 340 10.68 3.21 12.68
CA ALA A 340 10.87 1.85 13.21
C ALA A 340 11.18 1.88 14.72
N ASP A 341 11.57 3.05 15.22
CA ASP A 341 11.91 3.35 16.59
C ASP A 341 10.81 4.14 17.33
N ALA A 342 9.58 4.24 16.80
CA ALA A 342 8.50 5.08 17.36
C ALA A 342 7.15 4.36 17.53
N VAL A 343 6.91 3.26 16.83
CA VAL A 343 5.59 2.59 16.80
C VAL A 343 5.76 1.08 16.96
N VAL A 344 4.92 0.48 17.81
CA VAL A 344 4.90 -0.96 18.11
C VAL A 344 3.76 -1.63 17.35
N ALA A 345 4.02 -2.77 16.72
CA ALA A 345 2.99 -3.56 16.04
C ALA A 345 2.45 -4.67 16.98
N LEU A 346 1.17 -4.57 17.31
CA LEU A 346 0.42 -5.51 18.16
C LEU A 346 -0.56 -6.30 17.28
N GLU A 347 -0.36 -7.61 17.16
CA GLU A 347 -1.29 -8.54 16.52
C GLU A 347 -2.19 -9.20 17.57
N VAL A 348 -3.51 -9.04 17.43
CA VAL A 348 -4.52 -9.71 18.24
C VAL A 348 -5.09 -10.86 17.41
N ARG A 349 -5.01 -12.08 17.92
CA ARG A 349 -5.62 -13.27 17.32
C ARG A 349 -6.60 -13.90 18.30
N SER A 350 -7.88 -13.92 17.95
CA SER A 350 -8.92 -14.55 18.78
C SER A 350 -10.05 -15.11 17.95
N GLY A 351 -10.89 -15.94 18.56
CA GLY A 351 -12.22 -16.22 18.01
C GLY A 351 -13.00 -14.91 17.89
N ASP A 352 -13.61 -14.69 16.73
CA ASP A 352 -14.39 -13.51 16.43
C ASP A 352 -15.67 -13.52 17.27
N ARG A 353 -15.99 -12.35 17.83
CA ARG A 353 -17.20 -12.14 18.62
C ARG A 353 -17.67 -10.71 18.47
N ALA A 354 -18.98 -10.52 18.54
CA ALA A 354 -19.58 -9.20 18.56
C ALA A 354 -18.94 -8.32 19.65
N GLY A 355 -18.49 -7.14 19.24
CA GLY A 355 -17.87 -6.16 20.14
C GLY A 355 -16.38 -6.39 20.46
N LEU A 356 -15.72 -7.43 19.94
CA LEU A 356 -14.29 -7.68 20.17
C LEU A 356 -13.43 -6.44 19.87
N LEU A 357 -13.59 -5.87 18.68
CA LEU A 357 -12.84 -4.69 18.25
C LEU A 357 -13.10 -3.48 19.18
N SER A 358 -14.32 -3.33 19.70
CA SER A 358 -14.67 -2.28 20.67
C SER A 358 -13.97 -2.50 22.02
N ASP A 359 -13.87 -3.74 22.49
CA ASP A 359 -13.19 -4.05 23.74
C ASP A 359 -11.67 -3.85 23.63
N VAL A 360 -11.05 -4.35 22.56
CA VAL A 360 -9.60 -4.21 22.32
C VAL A 360 -9.20 -2.74 22.19
N THR A 361 -9.90 -1.97 21.37
CA THR A 361 -9.60 -0.55 21.18
C THR A 361 -9.88 0.27 22.45
N ARG A 362 -10.84 -0.14 23.29
CA ARG A 362 -11.05 0.45 24.62
C ARG A 362 -9.85 0.19 25.54
N ILE A 363 -9.35 -1.05 25.59
CA ILE A 363 -8.16 -1.39 26.40
C ILE A 363 -6.96 -0.54 25.98
N PHE A 364 -6.71 -0.39 24.68
CA PHE A 364 -5.63 0.47 24.18
C PHE A 364 -5.81 1.93 24.64
N ARG A 365 -7.03 2.48 24.53
CA ARG A 365 -7.35 3.83 25.00
C ARG A 365 -7.12 3.99 26.51
N GLU A 366 -7.58 3.03 27.32
CA GLU A 366 -7.46 3.06 28.78
C GLU A 366 -6.00 2.97 29.25
N ASN A 367 -5.15 2.30 28.47
CA ASN A 367 -3.70 2.25 28.68
C ASN A 367 -2.95 3.42 28.00
N GLY A 368 -3.66 4.43 27.50
CA GLY A 368 -3.07 5.64 26.95
C GLY A 368 -2.41 5.47 25.58
N LEU A 369 -2.71 4.42 24.83
CA LEU A 369 -2.17 4.20 23.49
C LEU A 369 -2.93 4.98 22.43
N THR A 370 -2.18 5.44 21.42
CA THR A 370 -2.72 6.03 20.20
C THR A 370 -2.50 5.07 19.04
N ILE A 371 -3.56 4.78 18.30
CA ILE A 371 -3.52 3.89 17.14
C ILE A 371 -3.21 4.72 15.90
N ARG A 372 -2.08 4.43 15.25
CA ARG A 372 -1.59 5.14 14.06
C ARG A 372 -2.04 4.47 12.77
N ARG A 373 -2.14 3.16 12.81
CA ARG A 373 -2.65 2.33 11.73
C ARG A 373 -3.33 1.09 12.31
N ALA A 374 -4.37 0.60 11.66
CA ALA A 374 -4.98 -0.67 11.98
C ALA A 374 -5.35 -1.42 10.70
N GLU A 375 -5.14 -2.73 10.72
CA GLU A 375 -5.53 -3.70 9.70
C GLU A 375 -6.35 -4.77 10.41
N ILE A 376 -7.65 -4.80 10.15
CA ILE A 376 -8.62 -5.67 10.81
C ILE A 376 -9.12 -6.67 9.78
N THR A 377 -9.08 -7.95 10.11
CA THR A 377 -9.56 -9.01 9.22
C THR A 377 -10.17 -10.14 10.03
N THR A 378 -11.43 -10.44 9.75
CA THR A 378 -12.10 -11.63 10.23
C THR A 378 -12.08 -12.68 9.13
N ALA A 379 -11.36 -13.78 9.34
CA ALA A 379 -11.42 -14.95 8.48
C ALA A 379 -12.70 -15.74 8.79
N SER A 380 -13.62 -15.81 7.83
CA SER A 380 -14.74 -16.76 7.87
C SER A 380 -14.22 -18.14 7.46
N PRO A 381 -14.44 -19.21 8.23
CA PRO A 381 -14.09 -20.55 7.79
C PRO A 381 -14.98 -20.94 6.61
N GLU A 382 -14.38 -21.15 5.45
CA GLU A 382 -15.08 -21.68 4.28
C GLU A 382 -15.77 -23.00 4.64
N GLY A 383 -17.11 -23.00 4.62
CA GLY A 383 -17.92 -24.22 4.49
C GLY A 383 -17.96 -25.18 5.69
N ARG A 384 -17.42 -24.85 6.87
CA ARG A 384 -17.64 -25.61 8.10
C ARG A 384 -17.83 -24.64 9.26
N GLY A 385 -18.95 -24.76 9.97
CA GLY A 385 -19.37 -23.87 11.07
C GLY A 385 -18.44 -23.89 12.29
N GLY A 386 -17.19 -23.45 12.11
CA GLY A 386 -16.30 -23.01 13.18
C GLY A 386 -16.50 -21.52 13.44
N ASP A 387 -16.14 -21.09 14.64
CA ASP A 387 -16.08 -19.68 15.00
C ASP A 387 -15.02 -18.98 14.11
N GLY A 388 -15.34 -17.82 13.54
CA GLY A 388 -14.40 -17.06 12.72
C GLY A 388 -13.12 -16.71 13.49
N GLU A 389 -11.95 -16.67 12.84
CA GLU A 389 -10.72 -16.18 13.48
C GLU A 389 -10.54 -14.70 13.12
N ALA A 390 -10.53 -13.84 14.13
CA ALA A 390 -10.15 -12.44 13.98
C ALA A 390 -8.62 -12.33 14.09
N VAL A 391 -8.00 -11.71 13.08
CA VAL A 391 -6.55 -11.41 13.04
C VAL A 391 -6.41 -9.91 12.78
N ASP A 392 -6.16 -9.17 13.85
CA ASP A 392 -6.13 -7.71 13.83
C ASP A 392 -4.71 -7.22 14.14
N THR A 393 -4.13 -6.40 13.27
CA THR A 393 -2.82 -5.78 13.51
C THR A 393 -2.99 -4.29 13.76
N PHE A 394 -2.53 -3.82 14.93
CA PHE A 394 -2.55 -2.43 15.34
C PHE A 394 -1.13 -1.88 15.47
N TYR A 395 -0.89 -0.72 14.88
CA TYR A 395 0.36 0.02 15.00
C TYR A 395 0.13 1.16 15.99
N VAL A 396 0.75 1.06 17.16
CA VAL A 396 0.47 1.91 18.32
C VAL A 396 1.69 2.69 18.79
N SER A 397 1.46 3.91 19.26
CA SER A 397 2.45 4.76 19.93
C SER A 397 1.88 5.31 21.23
N ASP A 398 2.72 5.95 22.04
CA ASP A 398 2.23 6.84 23.09
C ASP A 398 1.54 8.09 22.46
N PRO A 399 0.87 8.94 23.26
CA PRO A 399 0.23 10.17 22.77
C PRO A 399 1.20 11.24 22.24
N ALA A 400 2.49 11.15 22.58
CA ALA A 400 3.54 12.03 22.10
C ALA A 400 4.22 11.51 20.81
N GLY A 401 3.83 10.32 20.32
CA GLY A 401 4.38 9.68 19.13
C GLY A 401 5.65 8.85 19.38
N ASN A 402 6.00 8.55 20.63
CA ASN A 402 7.13 7.70 20.98
C ASN A 402 6.72 6.21 21.14
N PRO A 403 7.70 5.29 21.20
CA PRO A 403 7.44 3.88 21.47
C PRO A 403 6.68 3.65 22.77
N VAL A 404 5.83 2.63 22.74
CA VAL A 404 5.14 2.17 23.94
C VAL A 404 6.13 1.48 24.89
N GLU A 405 6.10 1.87 26.17
CA GLU A 405 6.91 1.23 27.20
C GLU A 405 6.54 -0.26 27.37
N ALA A 406 7.53 -1.11 27.60
CA ALA A 406 7.34 -2.54 27.78
C ALA A 406 6.34 -2.88 28.91
N LYS A 407 6.33 -2.10 30.00
CA LYS A 407 5.39 -2.30 31.12
C LYS A 407 3.93 -2.12 30.69
N THR A 408 3.66 -1.15 29.82
CA THR A 408 2.32 -0.91 29.28
C THR A 408 1.91 -2.05 28.35
N ILE A 409 2.85 -2.58 27.55
CA ILE A 409 2.60 -3.75 26.70
C ILE A 409 2.22 -4.96 27.56
N GLU A 410 2.95 -5.24 28.65
CA GLU A 410 2.63 -6.35 29.54
C GLU A 410 1.28 -6.16 30.25
N ALA A 411 0.95 -4.95 30.72
CA ALA A 411 -0.35 -4.66 31.30
C ALA A 411 -1.52 -4.91 30.32
N ILE A 412 -1.31 -4.63 29.03
CA ILE A 412 -2.29 -4.92 27.98
C ILE A 412 -2.38 -6.43 27.71
N ARG A 413 -1.25 -7.15 27.71
CA ARG A 413 -1.22 -8.62 27.56
C ARG A 413 -1.95 -9.32 28.70
N GLU A 414 -1.84 -8.81 29.93
CA GLU A 414 -2.61 -9.32 31.08
C GLU A 414 -4.13 -9.12 30.90
N GLN A 415 -4.56 -8.01 30.28
CA GLN A 415 -6.00 -7.71 30.08
C GLN A 415 -6.61 -8.44 28.87
N ILE A 416 -5.90 -8.51 27.75
CA ILE A 416 -6.38 -9.15 26.49
C ILE A 416 -6.15 -10.67 26.52
N GLY A 417 -5.15 -11.12 27.27
CA GLY A 417 -4.68 -12.50 27.33
C GLY A 417 -3.41 -12.70 26.51
N GLU A 418 -2.40 -13.31 27.13
CA GLU A 418 -1.06 -13.51 26.52
C GLU A 418 -1.09 -14.39 25.27
N ALA A 419 -2.00 -15.37 25.21
CA ALA A 419 -2.15 -16.25 24.04
C ALA A 419 -2.79 -15.53 22.85
N THR A 420 -3.50 -14.43 23.12
CA THR A 420 -4.29 -13.66 22.17
C THR A 420 -3.48 -12.51 21.55
N LEU A 421 -2.60 -11.88 22.32
CA LEU A 421 -1.83 -10.72 21.88
C LEU A 421 -0.36 -11.07 21.59
N ARG A 422 0.06 -10.90 20.34
CA ARG A 422 1.44 -11.06 19.85
C ARG A 422 2.05 -9.71 19.51
N VAL A 423 3.30 -9.51 19.89
CA VAL A 423 4.06 -8.30 19.52
C VAL A 423 4.95 -8.64 18.33
N LYS A 424 4.66 -8.07 17.14
CA LYS A 424 5.41 -8.37 15.90
C LYS A 424 6.71 -7.56 15.78
N HIS A 425 6.67 -6.30 16.21
CA HIS A 425 7.83 -5.41 16.20
C HIS A 425 7.89 -4.63 17.51
N ASN A 426 8.89 -4.94 18.34
CA ASN A 426 9.22 -4.19 19.53
C ASN A 426 10.65 -3.63 19.37
N PRO A 427 10.84 -2.30 19.28
CA PRO A 427 12.17 -1.71 19.20
C PRO A 427 13.04 -2.03 20.44
N PHE A 428 12.44 -2.46 21.55
CA PHE A 428 13.14 -2.85 22.77
C PHE A 428 13.46 -4.36 22.87
N ALA A 429 12.92 -5.21 21.98
CA ALA A 429 13.19 -6.66 22.04
C ALA A 429 14.62 -7.04 21.60
N ALA A 430 15.38 -6.11 21.04
CA ALA A 430 16.80 -6.34 20.73
C ALA A 430 17.71 -6.27 21.98
N ALA A 431 17.17 -6.02 23.17
CA ALA A 431 17.95 -5.88 24.40
C ALA A 431 17.28 -6.56 25.60
N GLY A 432 17.13 -7.89 25.57
CA GLY A 432 16.75 -8.65 26.77
C GLY A 432 16.40 -10.09 26.48
N ASP A 433 16.98 -10.98 27.28
CA ASP A 433 16.61 -12.40 27.45
C ASP A 433 17.07 -13.39 26.37
N GLY A 434 18.40 -13.54 26.30
CA GLY A 434 19.00 -14.86 26.15
C GLY A 434 19.21 -15.48 27.53
N ASP A 435 18.31 -16.35 27.96
CA ASP A 435 18.46 -17.30 29.07
C ASP A 435 17.52 -18.47 28.77
N GLY A 436 17.90 -19.73 28.67
CA GLY A 436 19.17 -20.44 28.68
C GLY A 436 18.84 -21.94 28.52
N ASP A 437 19.71 -22.72 27.86
CA ASP A 437 20.27 -23.98 28.37
C ASP A 437 21.09 -24.72 27.29
N GLY A 438 22.26 -25.22 27.68
CA GLY A 438 22.89 -26.39 27.08
C GLY A 438 24.08 -26.21 26.13
N GLY A 439 25.30 -26.25 26.69
CA GLY A 439 26.41 -27.00 26.05
C GLY A 439 27.69 -26.23 25.76
N GLY A 440 28.64 -26.28 26.69
CA GLY A 440 29.97 -25.70 26.57
C GLY A 440 30.89 -26.38 25.55
N GLY A 441 31.85 -25.61 25.05
CA GLY A 441 32.98 -26.09 24.25
C GLY A 441 33.89 -24.93 23.87
N GLY A 442 34.98 -24.75 24.62
CA GLY A 442 35.96 -23.67 24.41
C GLY A 442 36.72 -23.77 23.08
N GLY A 443 37.09 -22.62 22.52
CA GLY A 443 37.83 -22.55 21.27
C GLY A 443 38.32 -21.14 20.92
N ASP A 444 39.43 -20.77 21.55
CA ASP A 444 40.53 -19.91 21.10
C ASP A 444 40.28 -18.55 20.37
N LYS A 445 40.89 -17.52 20.95
CA LYS A 445 40.99 -16.15 20.45
C LYS A 445 42.05 -16.06 19.36
N ARG A 446 41.72 -15.54 18.17
CA ARG A 446 42.70 -14.79 17.35
C ARG A 446 42.10 -13.56 16.69
N ARG A 447 42.49 -12.41 17.25
CA ARG A 447 42.47 -11.09 16.64
C ARG A 447 43.29 -11.08 15.35
N ARG A 448 42.77 -10.45 14.30
CA ARG A 448 43.58 -9.71 13.31
C ARG A 448 42.90 -8.39 12.97
N SER A 449 43.67 -7.33 13.18
CA SER A 449 43.42 -5.92 12.89
C SER A 449 44.01 -5.55 11.53
N GLY A 450 43.45 -4.49 10.93
CA GLY A 450 44.07 -3.68 9.86
C GLY A 450 43.31 -3.81 8.52
N GLY A 451 42.93 -2.75 7.83
CA GLY A 451 43.17 -1.31 8.03
C GLY A 451 42.34 -0.50 7.02
N ASP A 452 42.29 0.80 7.27
CA ASP A 452 41.68 1.83 6.42
C ASP A 452 42.27 1.85 5.00
N ASP A 453 41.45 2.18 3.99
CA ASP A 453 41.67 3.38 3.15
C ASP A 453 40.64 3.56 2.02
N VAL A 454 40.09 4.78 2.00
CA VAL A 454 39.87 5.70 0.87
C VAL A 454 38.75 5.46 -0.15
N ALA A 455 37.90 6.49 -0.18
CA ALA A 455 36.96 6.95 -1.21
C ALA A 455 37.31 6.64 -2.68
N GLY A 456 36.31 6.16 -3.41
CA GLY A 456 36.31 6.10 -4.86
C GLY A 456 34.91 6.42 -5.39
N SER A 457 34.75 7.62 -5.93
CA SER A 457 33.62 8.02 -6.77
C SER A 457 33.53 7.09 -7.98
N THR A 458 32.39 6.45 -8.20
CA THR A 458 32.12 5.68 -9.43
C THR A 458 30.77 6.06 -10.00
N ALA A 459 30.81 6.97 -10.97
CA ALA A 459 29.78 7.15 -11.97
C ALA A 459 29.66 5.87 -12.80
N PHE A 460 28.46 5.31 -12.93
CA PHE A 460 28.21 4.16 -13.79
C PHE A 460 27.59 4.60 -15.11
N LEU A 461 28.40 4.52 -16.16
CA LEU A 461 28.06 4.68 -17.56
C LEU A 461 27.24 3.47 -18.04
N PHE A 462 26.13 3.73 -18.72
CA PHE A 462 25.31 2.75 -19.44
C PHE A 462 26.15 2.05 -20.51
N GLY A 463 26.48 0.78 -20.29
CA GLY A 463 27.20 -0.01 -21.28
C GLY A 463 27.43 -1.43 -20.82
N ASN A 464 26.46 -2.32 -21.04
CA ASN A 464 26.62 -3.74 -21.42
C ASN A 464 25.35 -4.57 -21.12
N LEU A 465 24.20 -4.23 -21.71
CA LEU A 465 23.01 -5.12 -21.71
C LEU A 465 22.57 -5.61 -23.10
N PHE A 466 23.41 -5.47 -24.13
CA PHE A 466 23.10 -5.97 -25.48
C PHE A 466 24.19 -6.93 -25.97
N LYS A 467 24.28 -8.11 -25.35
CA LYS A 467 25.19 -9.18 -25.83
C LYS A 467 24.58 -10.57 -25.88
N PHE A 468 23.27 -10.69 -26.05
CA PHE A 468 22.67 -11.86 -26.67
C PHE A 468 21.45 -11.38 -27.46
N TYR A 469 21.55 -11.30 -28.78
CA TYR A 469 20.48 -11.50 -29.79
C TYR A 469 20.96 -11.00 -31.17
N ARG A 470 20.77 -11.83 -32.20
CA ARG A 470 20.71 -11.47 -33.62
C ARG A 470 19.66 -12.40 -34.27
N PRO A 471 18.92 -11.97 -35.31
CA PRO A 471 18.29 -10.66 -35.44
C PRO A 471 16.84 -10.76 -36.00
N PHE A 472 15.91 -9.98 -35.47
CA PHE A 472 14.74 -9.54 -36.25
C PHE A 472 15.06 -8.13 -36.78
N GLN A 473 15.56 -8.09 -38.02
CA GLN A 473 15.69 -6.87 -38.80
C GLN A 473 14.30 -6.44 -39.27
N ASN A 474 13.84 -5.27 -38.81
CA ASN A 474 13.15 -4.23 -39.59
C ASN A 474 12.22 -3.40 -38.69
N PHE A 475 12.77 -2.54 -37.86
CA PHE A 475 12.16 -1.23 -37.58
C PHE A 475 13.30 -0.21 -37.44
N SER A 476 13.19 0.86 -38.22
CA SER A 476 14.17 1.92 -38.38
C SER A 476 14.30 2.75 -37.10
N LEU A 477 15.34 2.47 -36.31
CA LEU A 477 15.80 3.33 -35.22
C LEU A 477 16.62 4.51 -35.74
N ILE A 478 16.31 5.69 -35.20
CA ILE A 478 17.05 6.94 -35.37
C ILE A 478 18.46 6.76 -34.78
N LYS A 479 19.48 7.08 -35.59
CA LYS A 479 20.90 7.09 -35.23
C LYS A 479 21.17 8.19 -34.19
N LEU A 480 21.75 7.82 -33.05
CA LEU A 480 22.52 8.75 -32.21
C LEU A 480 23.97 8.74 -32.69
N TYR A 481 24.50 9.91 -33.05
CA TYR A 481 25.94 10.12 -33.29
C TYR A 481 26.57 10.75 -32.04
N SER A 482 27.61 10.05 -31.58
CA SER A 482 28.84 10.44 -30.88
C SER A 482 28.84 11.42 -29.71
#